data_AF-A0A956A9U6-F1
#
_entry.id   AF-A0A956A9U6-F1
#
_cell.length_a   1.000
_cell.length_b   1.000
_cell.length_c   1.000
_cell.angle_alpha   90.00
_cell.angle_beta   90.00
_cell.angle_gamma   90.00
#
_symmetry.space_group_name_H-M   'P 1'
#
loop_
_entity.id
_entity.type
_entity.pdbx_description
1 polymer ?
#
loop_
_entity_poly.entity_id
_entity_poly.type
_entity_poly.pdbx_seq_one_letter_code
_entity_poly.pdbx_strand_id
1 'polypeptide(L)'
;MQRRSFGCMIAWICAVLIMAGCATTRTTRPGVQRNRRNGLDLESLRREQERERQAVEVYAGRLERSNLLLNQVNALMGQINAEFSKGAPAVKAFLDQRLIPSFERYLGALQQIPTHTETIRGLHKQILQAHTRLYLALRNLSRDLSDNNFHDKLRHYRATQQASVESEKDYREKLTTYFRIHGVDVN
;
A
#
# COMPACT_ATOMS: atom_id res chain seq x y z
N MET A 1 -3.26 -4.13 -53.69
CA MET A 1 -2.14 -4.84 -53.05
C MET A 1 -1.81 -4.18 -51.71
N GLN A 2 -1.33 -4.97 -50.74
CA GLN A 2 -0.87 -4.60 -49.39
C GLN A 2 -1.92 -4.29 -48.31
N ARG A 3 -2.44 -5.38 -47.72
CA ARG A 3 -2.72 -5.46 -46.27
C ARG A 3 -2.10 -6.74 -45.73
N ARG A 4 -0.87 -6.68 -45.23
CA ARG A 4 -0.27 -7.70 -44.35
C ARG A 4 0.77 -7.01 -43.48
N SER A 5 0.61 -7.09 -42.15
CA SER A 5 1.65 -7.06 -41.11
C SER A 5 1.17 -6.39 -39.81
N PHE A 6 0.06 -6.86 -39.23
CA PHE A 6 -0.20 -6.69 -37.79
C PHE A 6 0.10 -7.97 -36.99
N GLY A 7 0.35 -9.10 -37.67
CA GLY A 7 0.65 -10.38 -37.02
C GLY A 7 2.06 -10.49 -36.43
N CYS A 8 3.04 -9.72 -36.91
CA CYS A 8 4.42 -9.85 -36.44
C CYS A 8 4.68 -9.20 -35.06
N MET A 9 3.91 -8.19 -34.65
CA MET A 9 4.12 -7.54 -33.35
C MET A 9 3.59 -8.38 -32.18
N ILE A 10 2.47 -9.07 -32.36
CA ILE A 10 1.89 -9.92 -31.30
C ILE A 10 2.73 -11.19 -31.10
N ALA A 11 3.31 -11.73 -32.18
CA ALA A 11 4.24 -12.86 -32.09
C ALA A 11 5.50 -12.52 -31.28
N TRP A 12 5.98 -11.27 -31.33
CA TRP A 12 7.17 -10.84 -30.59
C TRP A 12 6.91 -10.71 -29.08
N ILE A 13 5.74 -10.19 -28.69
CA ILE A 13 5.37 -10.08 -27.27
C ILE A 13 5.15 -11.47 -26.64
N CYS A 14 4.57 -12.41 -27.39
CA CYS A 14 4.47 -13.81 -26.94
C CYS A 14 5.85 -14.49 -26.84
N ALA A 15 6.78 -14.23 -27.76
CA ALA A 15 8.14 -14.80 -27.69
C ALA A 15 8.95 -14.29 -26.50
N VAL A 16 8.81 -13.00 -26.13
CA VAL A 16 9.47 -12.42 -24.96
C VAL A 16 8.87 -12.96 -23.65
N LEU A 17 7.54 -13.17 -23.59
CA LEU A 17 6.89 -13.73 -22.41
C LEU A 17 7.16 -15.23 -22.22
N ILE A 18 7.36 -15.99 -23.30
CA ILE A 18 7.72 -17.42 -23.21
C ILE A 18 9.20 -17.60 -22.82
N MET A 19 10.10 -16.70 -23.24
CA MET A 19 11.53 -16.78 -22.87
C MET A 19 11.81 -16.28 -21.44
N ALA A 20 10.98 -15.38 -20.89
CA ALA A 20 11.07 -14.98 -19.48
C ALA A 20 10.42 -16.00 -18.52
N GLY A 21 9.56 -16.90 -19.02
CA GLY A 21 8.92 -17.98 -18.25
C GLY A 21 9.67 -19.31 -18.24
N CYS A 22 10.76 -19.46 -18.99
CA CYS A 22 11.46 -20.74 -19.18
C CYS A 22 12.89 -20.81 -18.63
N ALA A 23 13.39 -19.78 -17.95
CA ALA A 23 14.76 -19.74 -17.44
C ALA A 23 14.90 -20.23 -15.98
N THR A 24 14.26 -21.34 -15.60
CA THR A 24 14.67 -22.08 -14.39
C THR A 24 14.28 -23.56 -14.43
N THR A 25 14.66 -24.28 -15.49
CA THR A 25 14.69 -25.75 -15.43
C THR A 25 16.12 -26.27 -15.46
N ARG A 26 16.44 -26.99 -14.38
CA ARG A 26 17.27 -28.21 -14.35
C ARG A 26 18.72 -28.07 -14.77
N THR A 27 19.57 -27.85 -13.78
CA THR A 27 20.85 -28.58 -13.72
C THR A 27 20.58 -29.98 -13.12
N THR A 28 20.49 -30.98 -13.99
CA THR A 28 20.56 -32.39 -13.62
C THR A 28 21.98 -32.70 -13.13
N ARG A 29 22.13 -33.06 -11.85
CA ARG A 29 23.24 -33.93 -11.39
C ARG A 29 22.74 -35.37 -11.32
N PRO A 30 23.49 -36.35 -11.85
CA PRO A 30 23.07 -37.73 -11.91
C PRO A 30 23.35 -38.45 -10.58
N GLY A 31 22.42 -39.32 -10.20
CA GLY A 31 22.64 -40.44 -9.28
C GLY A 31 22.60 -40.10 -7.80
N VAL A 32 21.45 -40.28 -7.16
CA VAL A 32 21.41 -40.80 -5.78
C VAL A 32 20.16 -41.68 -5.62
N GLN A 33 20.46 -42.96 -5.36
CA GLN A 33 19.64 -44.00 -4.78
C GLN A 33 18.49 -43.51 -3.88
N ARG A 34 17.37 -44.24 -3.97
CA ARG A 34 16.31 -44.33 -2.94
C ARG A 34 16.93 -44.34 -1.53
N ASN A 35 16.80 -43.25 -0.75
CA ASN A 35 17.09 -43.27 0.69
C ASN A 35 16.55 -42.04 1.44
N ARG A 36 15.60 -42.28 2.37
CA ARG A 36 15.35 -41.56 3.66
C ARG A 36 15.67 -40.04 3.78
N ARG A 37 15.41 -39.19 2.78
CA ARG A 37 15.69 -37.72 2.86
C ARG A 37 14.48 -36.79 2.83
N ASN A 38 13.26 -37.30 2.65
CA ASN A 38 12.07 -36.45 2.48
C ASN A 38 11.53 -35.81 3.77
N GLY A 39 11.94 -36.31 4.96
CA GLY A 39 11.47 -35.76 6.24
C GLY A 39 12.09 -34.42 6.62
N LEU A 40 13.36 -34.20 6.26
CA LEU A 40 14.10 -32.96 6.58
C LEU A 40 13.69 -31.77 5.69
N ASP A 41 13.21 -32.05 4.47
CA ASP A 41 12.73 -31.04 3.53
C ASP A 41 11.35 -30.49 3.94
N LEU A 42 10.45 -31.39 4.35
CA LEU A 42 9.11 -31.01 4.80
C LEU A 42 9.12 -30.21 6.11
N GLU A 43 10.00 -30.57 7.06
CA GLU A 43 10.17 -29.80 8.30
C GLU A 43 10.76 -28.41 8.04
N SER A 44 11.69 -28.29 7.09
CA SER A 44 12.29 -27.00 6.73
C SER A 44 11.25 -26.08 6.09
N LEU A 45 10.47 -26.60 5.14
CA LEU A 45 9.32 -25.91 4.55
C LEU A 45 8.30 -25.48 5.61
N ARG A 46 7.97 -26.36 6.57
CA ARG A 46 7.03 -26.04 7.65
C ARG A 46 7.55 -24.93 8.56
N ARG A 47 8.85 -24.94 8.90
CA ARG A 47 9.48 -23.89 9.71
C ARG A 47 9.53 -22.56 8.95
N GLU A 48 9.75 -22.58 7.64
CA GLU A 48 9.72 -21.38 6.79
C GLU A 48 8.30 -20.80 6.72
N GLN A 49 7.30 -21.64 6.45
CA GLN A 49 5.89 -21.23 6.44
C GLN A 49 5.44 -20.64 7.78
N GLU A 50 5.87 -21.23 8.89
CA GLU A 50 5.55 -20.71 10.24
C GLU A 50 6.22 -19.35 10.50
N ARG A 51 7.47 -19.14 10.05
CA ARG A 51 8.13 -17.82 10.14
C ARG A 51 7.41 -16.77 9.31
N GLU A 52 6.99 -17.13 8.10
CA GLU A 52 6.21 -16.22 7.26
C GLU A 52 4.90 -15.85 7.95
N ARG A 53 4.17 -16.84 8.47
CA ARG A 53 2.92 -16.60 9.20
C ARG A 53 3.13 -15.66 10.39
N GLN A 54 4.13 -15.92 11.23
CA GLN A 54 4.44 -15.05 12.38
C GLN A 54 4.80 -13.63 11.95
N ALA A 55 5.54 -13.47 10.85
CA ALA A 55 5.87 -12.15 10.30
C ALA A 55 4.60 -11.42 9.81
N VAL A 56 3.66 -12.14 9.21
CA VAL A 56 2.37 -11.60 8.76
C VAL A 56 1.48 -11.22 9.95
N GLU A 57 1.44 -12.01 11.03
CA GLU A 57 0.71 -11.68 12.25
C GLU A 57 1.27 -10.42 12.93
N VAL A 58 2.60 -10.29 13.01
CA VAL A 58 3.25 -9.06 13.51
C VAL A 58 2.88 -7.85 12.64
N TYR A 59 2.89 -8.01 11.32
CA TYR A 59 2.47 -6.96 10.39
C TYR A 59 1.01 -6.53 10.63
N ALA A 60 0.09 -7.49 10.71
CA ALA A 60 -1.33 -7.24 10.95
C ALA A 60 -1.56 -6.47 12.27
N GLY A 61 -0.92 -6.89 13.37
CA GLY A 61 -1.04 -6.19 14.66
C GLY A 61 -0.41 -4.79 14.68
N ARG A 62 0.59 -4.51 13.82
CA ARG A 62 1.10 -3.13 13.63
C ARG A 62 0.15 -2.29 12.78
N LEU A 63 -0.42 -2.89 11.75
CA LEU A 63 -1.39 -2.25 10.87
C LEU A 63 -2.66 -1.85 11.62
N GLU A 64 -3.16 -2.70 12.51
CA GLU A 64 -4.32 -2.40 13.35
C GLU A 64 -4.11 -1.14 14.22
N ARG A 65 -2.92 -1.01 14.82
CA ARG A 65 -2.57 0.20 15.58
C ARG A 65 -2.51 1.46 14.70
N SER A 66 -1.98 1.33 13.48
CA SER A 66 -2.01 2.42 12.50
C SER A 66 -3.44 2.78 12.07
N ASN A 67 -4.34 1.79 11.95
CA ASN A 67 -5.75 2.00 11.61
C ASN A 67 -6.50 2.82 12.67
N LEU A 68 -6.17 2.66 13.95
CA LEU A 68 -6.76 3.49 15.00
C LEU A 68 -6.42 4.98 14.81
N LEU A 69 -5.18 5.27 14.44
CA LEU A 69 -4.74 6.64 14.13
C LEU A 69 -5.38 7.15 12.84
N LEU A 70 -5.53 6.29 11.82
CA LEU A 70 -6.24 6.63 10.59
C LEU A 70 -7.71 6.98 10.86
N ASN A 71 -8.39 6.24 11.75
CA ASN A 71 -9.76 6.54 12.13
C ASN A 71 -9.88 7.92 12.81
N GLN A 72 -8.92 8.27 13.67
CA GLN A 72 -8.84 9.61 14.28
C GLN A 72 -8.62 10.69 13.21
N VAL A 73 -7.71 10.46 12.28
CA VAL A 73 -7.46 11.36 11.14
C VAL A 73 -8.73 11.54 10.31
N ASN A 74 -9.42 10.46 9.95
CA ASN A 74 -10.66 10.52 9.17
C ASN A 74 -11.77 11.29 9.89
N ALA A 75 -11.88 11.14 11.21
CA ALA A 75 -12.82 11.93 12.00
C ALA A 75 -12.50 13.43 11.95
N LEU A 76 -11.22 13.81 12.04
CA LEU A 76 -10.79 15.20 11.89
C LEU A 76 -10.99 15.72 10.46
N MET A 77 -10.72 14.90 9.44
CA MET A 77 -10.98 15.22 8.04
C MET A 77 -12.47 15.47 7.80
N GLY A 78 -13.36 14.74 8.48
CA GLY A 78 -14.81 15.00 8.43
C GLY A 78 -15.21 16.35 9.03
N GLN A 79 -14.48 16.82 10.05
CA GLN A 79 -14.72 18.11 10.71
C GLN A 79 -14.24 19.32 9.88
N ILE A 80 -13.34 19.13 8.91
CA ILE A 80 -12.76 20.24 8.15
C ILE A 80 -13.82 21.07 7.42
N ASN A 81 -14.92 20.45 6.98
CA ASN A 81 -16.01 21.15 6.31
C ASN A 81 -16.74 22.13 7.24
N ALA A 82 -16.85 21.81 8.53
CA ALA A 82 -17.42 22.71 9.54
C ALA A 82 -16.49 23.87 9.87
N GLU A 83 -15.18 23.73 9.64
CA GLU A 83 -14.24 24.83 9.76
C GLU A 83 -14.24 25.73 8.53
N PHE A 84 -14.51 25.18 7.33
CA PHE A 84 -14.62 25.99 6.11
C PHE A 84 -15.71 27.07 6.20
N SER A 85 -16.81 26.83 6.91
CA SER A 85 -17.85 27.85 7.11
C SER A 85 -17.43 29.01 8.02
N LYS A 86 -16.32 28.85 8.76
CA LYS A 86 -15.75 29.88 9.65
C LYS A 86 -14.65 30.72 8.98
N GLY A 87 -14.33 30.45 7.71
CA GLY A 87 -13.34 31.19 6.93
C GLY A 87 -11.90 30.68 7.03
N ALA A 88 -11.02 31.23 6.20
CA ALA A 88 -9.63 30.76 6.05
C ALA A 88 -8.82 30.73 7.36
N PRO A 89 -8.89 31.72 8.28
CA PRO A 89 -8.11 31.67 9.52
C PRO A 89 -8.48 30.49 10.43
N ALA A 90 -9.77 30.16 10.53
CA ALA A 90 -10.24 29.04 11.34
C ALA A 90 -9.79 27.69 10.76
N VAL A 91 -9.88 27.55 9.45
CA VAL A 91 -9.42 26.37 8.71
C VAL A 91 -7.92 26.18 8.90
N LYS A 92 -7.13 27.23 8.72
CA LYS A 92 -5.68 27.18 8.92
C LYS A 92 -5.32 26.76 10.34
N ALA A 93 -5.97 27.34 11.36
CA ALA A 93 -5.76 26.95 12.74
C ALA A 93 -6.10 25.47 13.00
N PHE A 94 -7.23 24.99 12.46
CA PHE A 94 -7.62 23.58 12.57
C PHE A 94 -6.61 22.63 11.91
N LEU A 95 -6.14 22.98 10.70
CA LEU A 95 -5.12 22.24 9.98
C LEU A 95 -3.84 22.13 10.80
N ASP A 96 -3.29 23.27 11.22
CA ASP A 96 -1.99 23.36 11.90
C ASP A 96 -2.02 22.72 13.29
N GLN A 97 -3.09 22.90 14.05
CA GLN A 97 -3.14 22.49 15.46
C GLN A 97 -3.66 21.06 15.66
N ARG A 98 -4.53 20.57 14.76
CA ARG A 98 -5.24 19.30 14.97
C ARG A 98 -4.96 18.29 13.88
N LEU A 99 -5.26 18.63 12.62
CA LEU A 99 -5.26 17.65 11.55
C LEU A 99 -3.84 17.23 11.16
N ILE A 100 -2.97 18.19 10.86
CA ILE A 100 -1.58 17.93 10.44
C ILE A 100 -0.82 17.11 11.51
N PRO A 101 -0.80 17.50 12.80
CA PRO A 101 -0.09 16.71 13.82
C PRO A 101 -0.65 15.29 14.01
N SER A 102 -1.96 15.10 13.81
CA SER A 102 -2.58 13.77 13.86
C SER A 102 -2.21 12.93 12.64
N PHE A 103 -2.14 13.55 11.46
CA PHE A 103 -1.72 12.91 10.22
C PHE A 103 -0.23 12.52 10.26
N GLU A 104 0.64 13.34 10.84
CA GLU A 104 2.05 13.02 11.06
C GLU A 104 2.24 11.80 11.96
N ARG A 105 1.49 11.73 13.06
CA ARG A 105 1.51 10.56 13.96
C ARG A 105 1.05 9.29 13.23
N TYR A 106 -0.01 9.39 12.42
CA TYR A 106 -0.47 8.29 11.59
C TYR A 106 0.60 7.83 10.60
N LEU A 107 1.20 8.76 9.83
CA LEU A 107 2.26 8.43 8.86
C LEU A 107 3.48 7.82 9.53
N GLY A 108 3.89 8.35 10.69
CA GLY A 108 4.99 7.78 11.47
C GLY A 108 4.70 6.35 11.91
N ALA A 109 3.47 6.07 12.38
CA ALA A 109 3.07 4.71 12.73
C ALA A 109 3.03 3.79 11.51
N LEU A 110 2.53 4.28 10.37
CA LEU A 110 2.48 3.53 9.11
C LEU A 110 3.90 3.15 8.64
N GLN A 111 4.85 4.09 8.67
CA GLN A 111 6.25 3.87 8.27
C GLN A 111 6.99 2.84 9.15
N GLN A 112 6.57 2.66 10.40
CA GLN A 112 7.17 1.71 11.34
C GLN A 112 6.64 0.27 11.19
N ILE A 113 5.76 0.03 10.22
CA ILE A 113 5.25 -1.31 9.95
C ILE A 113 6.32 -2.11 9.19
N PRO A 114 6.78 -3.25 9.72
CA PRO A 114 7.85 -4.00 9.09
C PRO A 114 7.35 -4.77 7.86
N THR A 115 7.92 -4.51 6.69
CA THR A 115 7.50 -5.16 5.43
C THR A 115 8.38 -6.38 5.12
N HIS A 116 7.93 -7.56 5.56
CA HIS A 116 8.74 -8.79 5.51
C HIS A 116 8.75 -9.50 4.16
N THR A 117 7.73 -9.31 3.34
CA THR A 117 7.64 -9.91 1.98
C THR A 117 7.65 -8.82 0.91
N GLU A 118 8.09 -9.18 -0.31
CA GLU A 118 8.12 -8.23 -1.43
C GLU A 118 6.71 -7.74 -1.78
N THR A 119 5.72 -8.63 -1.72
CA THR A 119 4.30 -8.29 -1.92
C THR A 119 3.82 -7.27 -0.90
N ILE A 120 4.03 -7.51 0.40
CA ILE A 120 3.67 -6.55 1.46
C ILE A 120 4.41 -5.23 1.25
N ARG A 121 5.71 -5.27 0.91
CA ARG A 121 6.52 -4.07 0.69
C ARG A 121 5.98 -3.23 -0.46
N GLY A 122 5.60 -3.88 -1.57
CA GLY A 122 4.98 -3.22 -2.72
C GLY A 122 3.67 -2.53 -2.36
N LEU A 123 2.76 -3.25 -1.70
CA LEU A 123 1.47 -2.71 -1.24
C LEU A 123 1.66 -1.55 -0.26
N HIS A 124 2.54 -1.75 0.74
CA HIS A 124 2.80 -0.78 1.79
C HIS A 124 3.44 0.51 1.23
N LYS A 125 4.35 0.38 0.25
CA LYS A 125 4.95 1.53 -0.44
C LYS A 125 3.91 2.35 -1.18
N GLN A 126 2.95 1.71 -1.85
CA GLN A 126 1.89 2.40 -2.60
C GLN A 126 1.01 3.24 -1.66
N ILE A 127 0.54 2.64 -0.57
CA ILE A 127 -0.32 3.36 0.37
C ILE A 127 0.43 4.48 1.10
N LEU A 128 1.70 4.25 1.46
CA LEU A 128 2.54 5.27 2.08
C LEU A 128 2.74 6.46 1.13
N GLN A 129 2.95 6.23 -0.17
CA GLN A 129 3.05 7.29 -1.16
C GLN A 129 1.75 8.09 -1.30
N ALA A 130 0.60 7.43 -1.32
CA ALA A 130 -0.71 8.09 -1.40
C ALA A 130 -0.96 9.00 -0.19
N HIS A 131 -0.74 8.49 1.03
CA HIS A 131 -0.91 9.27 2.25
C HIS A 131 0.13 10.38 2.41
N THR A 132 1.35 10.18 1.93
CA THR A 132 2.37 11.24 1.89
C THR A 132 1.94 12.40 0.98
N ARG A 133 1.36 12.10 -0.20
CA ARG A 133 0.82 13.13 -1.09
C ARG A 133 -0.32 13.91 -0.45
N LEU A 134 -1.23 13.22 0.25
CA LEU A 134 -2.32 13.87 0.98
C LEU A 134 -1.79 14.77 2.09
N TYR A 135 -0.81 14.31 2.86
CA TYR A 135 -0.15 15.11 3.89
C TYR A 135 0.50 16.38 3.30
N LEU A 136 1.21 16.26 2.17
CA LEU A 136 1.78 17.43 1.49
C LEU A 136 0.69 18.39 0.98
N ALA A 137 -0.43 17.86 0.46
CA ALA A 137 -1.56 18.68 0.07
C ALA A 137 -2.16 19.44 1.27
N LEU A 138 -2.28 18.81 2.44
CA LEU A 138 -2.72 19.47 3.68
C LEU A 138 -1.75 20.56 4.15
N ARG A 139 -0.44 20.28 4.11
CA ARG A 139 0.59 21.27 4.45
C ARG A 139 0.58 22.47 3.51
N ASN A 140 0.45 22.22 2.20
CA ASN A 140 0.36 23.27 1.19
C ASN A 140 -0.94 24.07 1.32
N LEU A 141 -2.05 23.40 1.64
CA LEU A 141 -3.32 24.05 1.94
C LEU A 141 -3.15 25.00 3.13
N SER A 142 -2.54 24.55 4.23
CA SER A 142 -2.34 25.40 5.42
C SER A 142 -1.39 26.57 5.18
N ARG A 143 -0.28 26.35 4.45
CA ARG A 143 0.75 27.37 4.20
C ARG A 143 0.24 28.52 3.34
N ASP A 144 -0.50 28.20 2.29
CA ASP A 144 -0.88 29.17 1.26
C ASP A 144 -2.35 29.61 1.37
N LEU A 145 -3.07 29.23 2.43
CA LEU A 145 -4.49 29.53 2.56
C LEU A 145 -4.72 31.04 2.65
N SER A 146 -5.41 31.57 1.65
CA SER A 146 -5.91 32.95 1.63
C SER A 146 -7.30 32.95 1.04
N ASP A 147 -8.07 34.01 1.29
CA ASP A 147 -9.45 34.10 0.77
C ASP A 147 -9.48 34.03 -0.77
N ASN A 148 -8.46 34.55 -1.45
CA ASN A 148 -8.37 34.63 -2.91
C ASN A 148 -8.07 33.29 -3.60
N ASN A 149 -7.51 32.30 -2.90
CA ASN A 149 -7.13 31.00 -3.48
C ASN A 149 -7.80 29.81 -2.77
N PHE A 150 -8.69 30.10 -1.81
CA PHE A 150 -9.32 29.13 -0.92
C PHE A 150 -10.02 28.01 -1.69
N HIS A 151 -10.85 28.35 -2.69
CA HIS A 151 -11.62 27.37 -3.44
C HIS A 151 -10.76 26.47 -4.33
N ASP A 152 -9.72 27.00 -4.97
CA ASP A 152 -8.84 26.22 -5.84
C ASP A 152 -7.96 25.26 -5.02
N LYS A 153 -7.40 25.74 -3.91
CA LYS A 153 -6.62 24.90 -2.99
C LYS A 153 -7.49 23.82 -2.36
N LEU A 154 -8.74 24.15 -2.01
CA LEU A 154 -9.72 23.19 -1.52
C LEU A 154 -10.05 22.12 -2.55
N ARG A 155 -10.26 22.50 -3.82
CA ARG A 155 -10.51 21.55 -4.92
C ARG A 155 -9.33 20.57 -5.09
N HIS A 156 -8.10 21.08 -5.08
CA HIS A 156 -6.90 20.27 -5.20
C HIS A 156 -6.73 19.29 -4.02
N TYR A 157 -6.96 19.77 -2.80
CA TYR A 157 -6.97 18.93 -1.60
C TYR A 157 -8.00 17.80 -1.70
N ARG A 158 -9.25 18.11 -2.09
CA ARG A 158 -10.32 17.10 -2.22
C ARG A 158 -9.99 16.04 -3.27
N ALA A 159 -9.40 16.43 -4.39
CA ALA A 159 -8.95 15.47 -5.41
C ALA A 159 -7.88 14.52 -4.85
N THR A 160 -6.92 15.06 -4.08
CA THR A 160 -5.86 14.25 -3.45
C THR A 160 -6.40 13.35 -2.34
N GLN A 161 -7.37 13.84 -1.56
CA GLN A 161 -8.07 13.07 -0.55
C GLN A 161 -8.79 11.88 -1.19
N GLN A 162 -9.53 12.10 -2.28
CA GLN A 162 -10.24 11.05 -2.99
C GLN A 162 -9.29 9.96 -3.51
N ALA A 163 -8.17 10.36 -4.11
CA ALA A 163 -7.15 9.42 -4.58
C ALA A 163 -6.52 8.60 -3.43
N SER A 164 -6.33 9.22 -2.27
CA SER A 164 -5.84 8.54 -1.05
C SER A 164 -6.87 7.52 -0.53
N VAL A 165 -8.16 7.87 -0.51
CA VAL A 165 -9.25 6.96 -0.11
C VAL A 165 -9.35 5.75 -1.05
N GLU A 166 -9.23 5.97 -2.37
CA GLU A 166 -9.23 4.90 -3.36
C GLU A 166 -8.01 3.98 -3.20
N SER A 167 -6.83 4.55 -2.96
CA SER A 167 -5.61 3.79 -2.70
C SER A 167 -5.72 2.96 -1.41
N GLU A 168 -6.34 3.50 -0.36
CA GLU A 168 -6.59 2.80 0.90
C GLU A 168 -7.56 1.63 0.71
N LYS A 169 -8.62 1.82 -0.08
CA LYS A 169 -9.57 0.75 -0.39
C LYS A 169 -8.89 -0.41 -1.13
N ASP A 170 -8.15 -0.10 -2.19
CA ASP A 170 -7.39 -1.09 -2.97
C ASP A 170 -6.33 -1.80 -2.10
N TYR A 171 -5.63 -1.05 -1.26
CA TYR A 171 -4.65 -1.59 -0.31
C TYR A 171 -5.30 -2.59 0.68
N ARG A 172 -6.45 -2.25 1.26
CA ARG A 172 -7.19 -3.14 2.18
C ARG A 172 -7.66 -4.41 1.50
N GLU A 173 -8.18 -4.31 0.28
CA GLU A 173 -8.66 -5.47 -0.48
C GLU A 173 -7.52 -6.45 -0.79
N LYS A 174 -6.39 -5.91 -1.27
CA LYS A 174 -5.18 -6.70 -1.57
C LYS A 174 -4.58 -7.32 -0.31
N LEU A 175 -4.51 -6.57 0.79
CA LEU A 175 -4.02 -7.09 2.07
C LEU A 175 -4.92 -8.19 2.64
N THR A 176 -6.24 -8.01 2.59
CA THR A 176 -7.19 -9.02 3.07
C THR A 176 -7.02 -10.33 2.30
N THR A 177 -6.85 -10.23 0.98
CA THR A 177 -6.57 -11.39 0.13
C THR A 177 -5.25 -12.05 0.52
N TYR A 178 -4.20 -11.25 0.75
CA TYR A 178 -2.89 -11.73 1.16
C TYR A 178 -2.96 -12.45 2.52
N PHE A 179 -3.58 -11.85 3.54
CA PHE A 179 -3.74 -12.46 4.86
C PHE A 179 -4.51 -13.78 4.81
N ARG A 180 -5.58 -13.84 4.01
CA ARG A 180 -6.35 -15.06 3.79
C ARG A 180 -5.50 -16.20 3.20
N ILE A 181 -4.65 -15.90 2.20
CA ILE A 181 -3.74 -16.89 1.59
C ILE A 181 -2.74 -17.42 2.63
N HIS A 182 -2.28 -16.56 3.55
CA HIS A 182 -1.32 -16.92 4.60
C HIS A 182 -1.98 -17.41 5.90
N GLY A 183 -3.30 -17.64 5.91
CA GLY A 183 -4.02 -18.20 7.08
C GLY A 183 -4.07 -17.27 8.29
N VAL A 184 -3.90 -15.97 8.09
CA VAL A 184 -4.04 -14.95 9.13
C VAL A 184 -5.46 -14.39 9.06
N ASP A 185 -6.24 -14.60 10.10
CA ASP A 185 -7.60 -14.08 10.19
C ASP A 185 -7.53 -12.66 10.73
N VAL A 186 -7.99 -11.69 9.93
CA VAL A 186 -8.00 -10.27 10.30
C VAL A 186 -9.45 -9.84 10.34
N ASN A 187 -10.04 -9.91 11.54
CA ASN A 187 -11.39 -9.42 11.83
C ASN A 187 -11.39 -7.90 12.01
#